data_AF-A0A0F9JVG8-F1
#
_entry.id   AF-A0A0F9JVG8-F1
#
_cell.length_a   1.000
_cell.length_b   1.000
_cell.length_c   1.000
_cell.angle_alpha   90.00
_cell.angle_beta   90.00
_cell.angle_gamma   90.00
#
_symmetry.space_group_name_H-M   'P 1'
#
loop_
_entity.id
_entity.type
_entity.pdbx_description
1 polymer ?
#
loop_
_entity_poly.entity_id
_entity_poly.type
_entity_poly.pdbx_seq_one_letter_code
_entity_poly.pdbx_strand_id
1 'polypeptide(L)'
;DTMVLTRAAGVPIKIVAIPAMSYGLDEMIVSKEIKSIKDFPGKTYGADYGFLNHMWMLLTLKRAGIGFDKLKHIVMLPQDSAAAFNSGNLDIDVNYIPFSIQSIKRPGSHILKTSLSDRTWERGLISESISVNEKWLREKPDVAKEVLRAWFEAVNWWKENPEKGNQIVAKGLDWPLADVKENQYAAIMLTLDQNLGAFGIGDGKPVCMSIPDGAPRATSGPSGWGKTLFGGTPDCITGYVYPTYNLFNDVYMEAGVADAKADAKEGLDPTLLNNLLADGYREKYSSNKWIGRIGK
;
A
#
# COMPACT_ATOMS: atom_id res chain seq x y z
N ASP A 1 -3.05 -1.40 6.62
CA ASP A 1 -4.17 -0.94 7.46
C ASP A 1 -5.17 -2.07 7.77
N THR A 2 -5.66 -2.86 6.80
CA THR A 2 -6.61 -3.96 7.06
C THR A 2 -6.10 -4.97 8.10
N MET A 3 -4.82 -5.33 8.06
CA MET A 3 -4.22 -6.24 9.06
C MET A 3 -4.09 -5.60 10.45
N VAL A 4 -3.99 -4.27 10.52
CA VAL A 4 -4.03 -3.52 11.79
C VAL A 4 -5.40 -3.66 12.43
N LEU A 5 -6.47 -3.44 11.65
CA LEU A 5 -7.85 -3.65 12.08
C LEU A 5 -8.12 -5.09 12.48
N THR A 6 -7.66 -6.04 11.66
CA THR A 6 -7.85 -7.48 11.89
C THR A 6 -7.26 -7.89 13.24
N ARG A 7 -6.05 -7.40 13.56
CA ARG A 7 -5.44 -7.64 14.86
C ARG A 7 -6.15 -6.91 15.99
N ALA A 8 -6.53 -5.64 15.79
CA ALA A 8 -7.28 -4.86 16.77
C ALA A 8 -8.62 -5.51 17.14
N ALA A 9 -9.24 -6.23 16.21
CA ALA A 9 -10.43 -7.05 16.43
C ALA A 9 -10.15 -8.38 17.17
N GLY A 10 -8.92 -8.62 17.63
CA GLY A 10 -8.54 -9.81 18.41
C GLY A 10 -8.15 -11.03 17.58
N VAL A 11 -8.03 -10.91 16.25
CA VAL A 11 -7.57 -12.02 15.41
C VAL A 11 -6.05 -12.17 15.55
N PRO A 12 -5.54 -13.35 15.96
CA PRO A 12 -4.13 -13.53 16.30
C PRO A 12 -3.27 -13.72 15.05
N ILE A 13 -2.97 -12.63 14.34
CA ILE A 13 -2.12 -12.59 13.15
C ILE A 13 -0.86 -11.72 13.37
N LYS A 14 0.20 -12.06 12.63
CA LYS A 14 1.44 -11.28 12.54
C LYS A 14 1.71 -10.91 11.09
N ILE A 15 2.03 -9.65 10.84
CA ILE A 15 2.63 -9.20 9.59
C ILE A 15 4.11 -9.59 9.61
N VAL A 16 4.54 -10.37 8.62
CA VAL A 16 5.92 -10.89 8.52
C VAL A 16 6.72 -10.29 7.38
N ALA A 17 6.05 -9.65 6.40
CA ALA A 17 6.69 -8.96 5.29
C ALA A 17 5.73 -7.98 4.60
N ILE A 18 6.32 -7.05 3.85
CA ILE A 18 5.68 -6.12 2.92
C ILE A 18 6.01 -6.59 1.49
N PRO A 19 5.08 -7.28 0.79
CA PRO A 19 5.36 -7.88 -0.50
C PRO A 19 5.36 -6.88 -1.66
N ALA A 20 4.54 -5.85 -1.58
CA ALA A 20 4.35 -4.87 -2.64
C ALA A 20 3.91 -3.52 -2.07
N MET A 21 4.12 -2.47 -2.86
CA MET A 21 3.74 -1.11 -2.51
C MET A 21 3.24 -0.36 -3.75
N SER A 22 2.23 0.48 -3.53
CA SER A 22 1.72 1.34 -4.57
C SER A 22 2.72 2.44 -4.94
N TYR A 23 2.94 2.63 -6.24
CA TYR A 23 3.82 3.66 -6.81
C TYR A 23 3.14 4.32 -8.03
N GLY A 24 1.96 4.88 -7.79
CA GLY A 24 1.05 5.44 -8.79
C GLY A 24 -0.17 4.58 -9.08
N LEU A 25 -0.32 3.41 -8.45
CA LEU A 25 -1.43 2.48 -8.70
C LEU A 25 -2.77 3.02 -8.21
N ASP A 26 -2.75 3.71 -7.08
CA ASP A 26 -3.93 4.25 -6.42
C ASP A 26 -4.13 5.70 -6.79
N GLU A 27 -5.38 6.04 -7.09
CA GLU A 27 -5.80 7.33 -7.62
C GLU A 27 -7.04 7.84 -6.86
N MET A 28 -7.05 9.14 -6.60
CA MET A 28 -8.22 9.82 -6.06
C MET A 28 -8.84 10.63 -7.20
N ILE A 29 -9.89 10.07 -7.81
CA ILE A 29 -10.61 10.66 -8.93
C ILE A 29 -11.72 11.54 -8.38
N VAL A 30 -11.85 12.76 -8.90
CA VAL A 30 -12.82 13.74 -8.39
C VAL A 30 -13.66 14.33 -9.53
N SER A 31 -14.87 14.76 -9.19
CA SER A 31 -15.74 15.47 -10.11
C SER A 31 -15.12 16.81 -10.55
N LYS A 32 -15.71 17.42 -11.59
CA LYS A 32 -15.20 18.66 -12.19
C LYS A 32 -15.06 19.81 -11.18
N GLU A 33 -15.93 19.86 -10.17
CA GLU A 33 -16.06 20.96 -9.22
C GLU A 33 -14.95 20.98 -8.16
N ILE A 34 -14.36 19.83 -7.85
CA ILE A 34 -13.33 19.69 -6.82
C ILE A 34 -11.97 20.00 -7.44
N LYS A 35 -11.29 21.07 -7.00
CA LYS A 35 -9.96 21.45 -7.51
C LYS A 35 -8.86 21.17 -6.51
N SER A 36 -9.22 21.02 -5.24
CA SER A 36 -8.28 20.77 -4.15
C SER A 36 -8.95 20.06 -2.98
N ILE A 37 -8.13 19.59 -2.04
CA ILE A 37 -8.62 18.98 -0.79
C ILE A 37 -9.51 19.97 0.01
N LYS A 38 -9.38 21.28 -0.18
CA LYS A 38 -10.23 22.29 0.48
C LYS A 38 -11.70 22.23 0.04
N ASP A 39 -11.98 21.63 -1.11
CA ASP A 39 -13.34 21.51 -1.66
C ASP A 39 -14.06 20.25 -1.16
N PHE A 40 -13.41 19.45 -0.32
CA PHE A 40 -13.95 18.19 0.20
C PHE A 40 -15.11 18.34 1.18
N PRO A 41 -15.18 19.36 2.07
CA PRO A 41 -16.31 19.48 3.00
C PRO A 41 -17.68 19.51 2.29
N GLY A 42 -18.62 18.70 2.78
CA GLY A 42 -19.96 18.53 2.23
C GLY A 42 -20.05 17.53 1.06
N LYS A 43 -18.93 16.95 0.62
CA LYS A 43 -18.87 16.00 -0.50
C LYS A 43 -19.07 14.56 -0.07
N THR A 44 -19.37 13.73 -1.07
CA THR A 44 -19.47 12.27 -0.96
C THR A 44 -18.21 11.60 -1.52
N TYR A 45 -17.72 10.57 -0.84
CA TYR A 45 -16.64 9.73 -1.36
C TYR A 45 -16.98 8.24 -1.28
N GLY A 46 -16.60 7.50 -2.31
CA GLY A 46 -16.68 6.05 -2.34
C GLY A 46 -15.34 5.42 -1.97
N ALA A 47 -15.37 4.45 -1.05
CA ALA A 47 -14.25 3.62 -0.65
C ALA A 47 -14.76 2.38 0.11
N ASP A 48 -13.94 1.33 0.19
CA ASP A 48 -14.27 0.14 0.97
C ASP A 48 -13.95 0.36 2.45
N TYR A 49 -14.84 -0.09 3.34
CA TYR A 49 -14.74 0.21 4.75
C TYR A 49 -13.62 -0.59 5.42
N GLY A 50 -12.61 0.11 5.94
CA GLY A 50 -11.48 -0.54 6.63
C GLY A 50 -10.45 -1.11 5.66
N PHE A 51 -10.43 -0.56 4.44
CA PHE A 51 -9.49 -0.90 3.39
C PHE A 51 -8.62 0.30 3.01
N LEU A 52 -7.59 0.06 2.20
CA LEU A 52 -6.53 1.03 1.88
C LEU A 52 -7.08 2.38 1.39
N ASN A 53 -8.18 2.36 0.62
CA ASN A 53 -8.78 3.56 0.04
C ASN A 53 -9.50 4.40 1.10
N HIS A 54 -10.16 3.75 2.07
CA HIS A 54 -10.71 4.44 3.23
C HIS A 54 -9.60 5.04 4.10
N MET A 55 -8.54 4.27 4.43
CA MET A 55 -7.41 4.80 5.20
C MET A 55 -6.74 5.98 4.49
N TRP A 56 -6.50 5.88 3.17
CA TRP A 56 -5.86 6.99 2.44
C TRP A 56 -6.73 8.25 2.42
N MET A 57 -8.06 8.13 2.32
CA MET A 57 -8.96 9.28 2.50
C MET A 57 -8.82 9.88 3.90
N LEU A 58 -8.89 9.07 4.96
CA LEU A 58 -8.76 9.56 6.34
C LEU A 58 -7.42 10.27 6.59
N LEU A 59 -6.31 9.70 6.12
CA LEU A 59 -4.98 10.35 6.20
C LEU A 59 -4.94 11.68 5.45
N THR A 60 -5.63 11.76 4.31
CA THR A 60 -5.75 12.99 3.52
C THR A 60 -6.47 14.08 4.30
N LEU A 61 -7.60 13.74 4.92
CA LEU A 61 -8.39 14.66 5.74
C LEU A 61 -7.62 15.09 6.99
N LYS A 62 -7.01 14.15 7.71
CA LYS A 62 -6.21 14.42 8.92
C LYS A 62 -5.05 15.36 8.60
N ARG A 63 -4.31 15.12 7.52
CA ARG A 63 -3.20 15.99 7.09
C ARG A 63 -3.69 17.40 6.73
N ALA A 64 -4.89 17.53 6.18
CA ALA A 64 -5.49 18.81 5.82
C ALA A 64 -6.19 19.54 6.98
N GLY A 65 -6.27 18.93 8.16
CA GLY A 65 -7.03 19.47 9.30
C GLY A 65 -8.55 19.48 9.07
N ILE A 66 -9.05 18.63 8.18
CA ILE A 66 -10.48 18.47 7.90
C ILE A 66 -11.02 17.33 8.75
N GLY A 67 -12.11 17.57 9.48
CA GLY A 67 -12.78 16.53 10.27
C GLY A 67 -13.34 15.41 9.38
N PHE A 68 -13.26 14.17 9.85
CA PHE A 68 -13.76 13.01 9.10
C PHE A 68 -15.28 13.07 8.87
N ASP A 69 -16.00 13.75 9.75
CA ASP A 69 -17.45 14.02 9.67
C ASP A 69 -17.83 15.05 8.58
N LYS A 70 -16.85 15.75 8.00
CA LYS A 70 -17.10 16.77 6.97
C LYS A 70 -17.39 16.18 5.61
N LEU A 71 -17.22 14.89 5.42
CA LEU A 71 -17.57 14.19 4.20
C LEU A 71 -18.53 13.04 4.52
N LYS A 72 -19.33 12.66 3.54
CA LYS A 72 -20.14 11.44 3.63
C LYS A 72 -19.40 10.29 2.95
N HIS A 73 -18.97 9.32 3.74
CA HIS A 73 -18.45 8.05 3.21
C HIS A 73 -19.62 7.19 2.71
N ILE A 74 -19.55 6.77 1.45
CA ILE A 74 -20.43 5.76 0.88
C ILE A 74 -19.62 4.47 0.75
N VAL A 75 -19.89 3.51 1.63
CA VAL A 75 -19.18 2.23 1.66
C VAL A 75 -19.52 1.42 0.42
N MET A 76 -18.52 1.15 -0.41
CA MET A 76 -18.67 0.45 -1.69
C MET A 76 -17.40 -0.32 -2.03
N LEU A 77 -17.57 -1.49 -2.65
CA LEU A 77 -16.45 -2.19 -3.26
C LEU A 77 -15.89 -1.39 -4.46
N PRO A 78 -14.61 -1.58 -4.84
CA PRO A 78 -13.95 -0.83 -5.89
C PRO A 78 -14.72 -0.70 -7.21
N GLN A 79 -15.31 -1.80 -7.70
CA GLN A 79 -16.10 -1.81 -8.94
C GLN A 79 -17.41 -1.02 -8.82
N ASP A 80 -18.07 -1.09 -7.65
CA ASP A 80 -19.33 -0.41 -7.40
C ASP A 80 -19.10 1.09 -7.20
N SER A 81 -18.00 1.46 -6.54
CA SER A 81 -17.57 2.85 -6.37
C SER A 81 -17.29 3.50 -7.72
N ALA A 82 -16.57 2.82 -8.62
CA ALA A 82 -16.31 3.31 -9.97
C ALA A 82 -17.60 3.51 -10.78
N ALA A 83 -18.55 2.56 -10.70
CA ALA A 83 -19.84 2.67 -11.37
C ALA A 83 -20.71 3.81 -10.80
N ALA A 84 -20.74 3.96 -9.47
CA ALA A 84 -21.48 5.02 -8.78
C ALA A 84 -20.90 6.41 -9.09
N PHE A 85 -19.57 6.54 -9.12
CA PHE A 85 -18.90 7.77 -9.51
C PHE A 85 -19.23 8.16 -10.94
N ASN A 86 -19.13 7.22 -11.90
CA ASN A 86 -19.47 7.46 -13.30
C ASN A 86 -20.93 7.88 -13.50
N SER A 87 -21.84 7.34 -12.69
CA SER A 87 -23.27 7.68 -12.72
C SER A 87 -23.61 9.01 -12.06
N GLY A 88 -22.62 9.70 -11.46
CA GLY A 88 -22.81 10.99 -10.80
C GLY A 88 -23.27 10.92 -9.34
N ASN A 89 -23.29 9.72 -8.75
CA ASN A 89 -23.74 9.50 -7.37
C ASN A 89 -22.66 9.74 -6.31
N LEU A 90 -21.41 9.95 -6.75
CA LEU A 90 -20.27 10.28 -5.89
C LEU A 90 -19.55 11.53 -6.41
N ASP A 91 -18.98 12.33 -5.52
CA ASP A 91 -18.10 13.45 -5.86
C ASP A 91 -16.63 13.02 -5.96
N ILE A 92 -16.24 11.99 -5.20
CA ILE A 92 -14.87 11.49 -5.11
C ILE A 92 -14.90 9.95 -5.15
N ASP A 93 -14.03 9.35 -5.97
CA ASP A 93 -13.75 7.91 -5.97
C ASP A 93 -12.29 7.68 -5.58
N VAL A 94 -12.07 6.93 -4.49
CA VAL A 94 -10.72 6.56 -4.04
C VAL A 94 -10.49 5.11 -4.43
N ASN A 95 -9.65 4.90 -5.44
CA ASN A 95 -9.62 3.62 -6.14
C ASN A 95 -8.24 3.32 -6.71
N TYR A 96 -8.11 2.15 -7.34
CA TYR A 96 -6.87 1.68 -7.96
C TYR A 96 -7.11 1.12 -9.35
N ILE A 97 -6.05 1.02 -10.14
CA ILE A 97 -6.08 0.42 -11.47
C ILE A 97 -6.43 -1.09 -11.36
N PRO A 98 -7.43 -1.60 -12.12
CA PRO A 98 -8.05 -1.00 -13.31
C PRO A 98 -9.35 -0.20 -13.06
N PHE A 99 -9.86 -0.14 -11.83
CA PHE A 99 -11.15 0.52 -11.54
C PHE A 99 -11.08 2.03 -11.69
N SER A 100 -9.98 2.67 -11.32
CA SER A 100 -9.80 4.12 -11.50
C SER A 100 -9.82 4.54 -12.99
N ILE A 101 -9.38 3.66 -13.90
CA ILE A 101 -9.48 3.84 -15.37
C ILE A 101 -10.95 3.88 -15.81
N GLN A 102 -11.86 3.21 -15.09
CA GLN A 102 -13.28 3.34 -15.36
C GLN A 102 -13.80 4.68 -14.86
N SER A 103 -13.44 5.11 -13.65
CA SER A 103 -13.91 6.34 -13.03
C SER A 103 -13.52 7.60 -13.81
N ILE A 104 -12.31 7.65 -14.36
CA ILE A 104 -11.83 8.80 -15.15
C ILE A 104 -12.60 9.00 -16.47
N LYS A 105 -13.39 8.02 -16.91
CA LYS A 105 -14.24 8.15 -18.11
C LYS A 105 -15.43 9.09 -17.90
N ARG A 106 -15.79 9.41 -16.66
CA ARG A 106 -16.84 10.41 -16.37
C ARG A 106 -16.45 11.76 -16.99
N PRO A 107 -17.29 12.36 -17.85
CA PRO A 107 -17.00 13.65 -18.46
C PRO A 107 -16.69 14.73 -17.42
N GLY A 108 -15.54 15.40 -17.56
CA GLY A 108 -15.10 16.48 -16.67
C GLY A 108 -14.48 16.02 -15.35
N SER A 109 -14.45 14.72 -15.06
CA SER A 109 -13.67 14.19 -13.93
C SER A 109 -12.16 14.34 -14.18
N HIS A 110 -11.37 14.29 -13.11
CA HIS A 110 -9.92 14.30 -13.19
C HIS A 110 -9.29 13.59 -12.00
N ILE A 111 -8.05 13.15 -12.17
CA ILE A 111 -7.21 12.66 -11.08
C ILE A 111 -6.78 13.87 -10.24
N LEU A 112 -7.19 13.92 -8.97
CA LEU A 112 -6.71 14.95 -8.04
C LEU A 112 -5.27 14.65 -7.59
N LYS A 113 -5.01 13.38 -7.26
CA LYS A 113 -3.70 12.88 -6.86
C LYS A 113 -3.62 11.36 -7.04
N THR A 114 -2.39 10.86 -7.10
CA THR A 114 -2.07 9.43 -7.11
C THR A 114 -1.18 9.09 -5.92
N SER A 115 -0.99 7.81 -5.61
CA SER A 115 0.00 7.40 -4.61
C SER A 115 1.43 7.84 -4.96
N LEU A 116 1.72 8.07 -6.25
CA LEU A 116 2.99 8.65 -6.72
C LEU A 116 3.08 10.15 -6.40
N SER A 117 2.08 10.95 -6.81
CA SER A 117 2.13 12.40 -6.59
C SER A 117 2.00 12.77 -5.11
N ASP A 118 1.32 11.93 -4.33
CA ASP A 118 1.21 12.05 -2.87
C ASP A 118 2.34 11.33 -2.12
N ARG A 119 3.26 10.68 -2.84
CA ARG A 119 4.51 10.08 -2.32
C ARG A 119 4.27 9.15 -1.12
N THR A 120 3.21 8.34 -1.16
CA THR A 120 2.80 7.45 -0.05
C THR A 120 3.86 6.41 0.28
N TRP A 121 4.72 6.05 -0.69
CA TRP A 121 5.79 5.08 -0.55
C TRP A 121 6.91 5.49 0.41
N GLU A 122 7.07 6.78 0.71
CA GLU A 122 8.10 7.25 1.65
C GLU A 122 7.85 6.81 3.10
N ARG A 123 6.61 6.41 3.40
CA ARG A 123 6.15 5.91 4.70
C ARG A 123 5.36 4.61 4.58
N GLY A 124 5.34 4.00 3.39
CA GLY A 124 4.56 2.80 3.09
C GLY A 124 3.08 2.92 3.43
N LEU A 125 2.46 4.08 3.19
CA LEU A 125 1.06 4.34 3.57
C LEU A 125 0.06 3.52 2.76
N ILE A 126 0.46 3.05 1.58
CA ILE A 126 -0.32 2.14 0.74
C ILE A 126 0.60 0.98 0.36
N SER A 127 0.61 -0.02 1.24
CA SER A 127 1.45 -1.21 1.11
C SER A 127 0.62 -2.46 1.35
N GLU A 128 0.96 -3.51 0.63
CA GLU A 128 0.47 -4.84 0.89
C GLU A 128 1.16 -5.44 2.12
N SER A 129 0.63 -6.54 2.66
CA SER A 129 1.28 -7.27 3.76
C SER A 129 1.11 -8.77 3.60
N ILE A 130 2.16 -9.53 3.90
CA ILE A 130 2.07 -10.97 4.14
C ILE A 130 1.84 -11.14 5.64
N SER A 131 0.70 -11.74 6.00
CA SER A 131 0.34 -12.03 7.37
C SER A 131 0.12 -13.51 7.59
N VAL A 132 0.48 -13.99 8.79
CA VAL A 132 0.33 -15.40 9.18
C VAL A 132 -0.35 -15.50 10.54
N ASN A 133 -1.03 -16.60 10.80
CA ASN A 133 -1.58 -16.90 12.11
C ASN A 133 -0.46 -17.12 13.13
N GLU A 134 -0.58 -16.52 14.31
CA GLU A 134 0.43 -16.60 15.37
C GLU A 134 0.72 -18.01 15.86
N LYS A 135 -0.33 -18.82 16.06
CA LYS A 135 -0.18 -20.20 16.53
C LYS A 135 0.57 -21.02 15.49
N TRP A 136 0.17 -20.90 14.22
CA TRP A 136 0.85 -21.59 13.12
C TRP A 136 2.31 -21.16 12.99
N LEU A 137 2.61 -19.87 13.11
CA LEU A 137 4.00 -19.37 13.07
C LEU A 137 4.86 -19.97 14.19
N ARG A 138 4.32 -20.09 15.42
CA ARG A 138 5.03 -20.73 16.54
C ARG A 138 5.21 -22.24 16.35
N GLU A 139 4.22 -22.92 15.78
CA GLU A 139 4.23 -24.38 15.61
C GLU A 139 5.04 -24.83 14.39
N LYS A 140 5.16 -23.98 13.36
CA LYS A 140 5.76 -24.29 12.06
C LYS A 140 6.74 -23.18 11.59
N PRO A 141 7.70 -22.74 12.42
CA PRO A 141 8.57 -21.61 12.09
C PRO A 141 9.43 -21.87 10.84
N ASP A 142 9.93 -23.09 10.66
CA ASP A 142 10.74 -23.46 9.48
C ASP A 142 9.91 -23.43 8.20
N VAL A 143 8.66 -23.90 8.26
CA VAL A 143 7.74 -23.84 7.11
C VAL A 143 7.41 -22.39 6.78
N ALA A 144 7.14 -21.56 7.79
CA ALA A 144 6.88 -20.14 7.59
C ALA A 144 8.08 -19.42 6.95
N LYS A 145 9.31 -19.74 7.39
CA LYS A 145 10.56 -19.26 6.77
C LYS A 145 10.64 -19.68 5.30
N GLU A 146 10.38 -20.94 4.98
CA GLU A 146 10.43 -21.45 3.61
C GLU A 146 9.35 -20.83 2.70
N VAL A 147 8.14 -20.58 3.22
CA VAL A 147 7.09 -19.85 2.49
C VAL A 147 7.56 -18.43 2.17
N LEU A 148 8.12 -17.72 3.14
CA LEU A 148 8.62 -16.37 2.92
C LEU A 148 9.84 -16.35 1.99
N ARG A 149 10.73 -17.33 2.09
CA ARG A 149 11.84 -17.52 1.15
C ARG A 149 11.34 -17.72 -0.28
N ALA A 150 10.36 -18.62 -0.47
CA ALA A 150 9.78 -18.92 -1.77
C ALA A 150 9.11 -17.68 -2.39
N TRP A 151 8.49 -16.81 -1.58
CA TRP A 151 7.98 -15.52 -2.04
C TRP A 151 9.07 -14.65 -2.66
N PHE A 152 10.18 -14.42 -1.93
CA PHE A 152 11.28 -13.59 -2.44
C PHE A 152 12.00 -14.22 -3.64
N GLU A 153 12.11 -15.55 -3.67
CA GLU A 153 12.61 -16.28 -4.83
C GLU A 153 11.72 -16.08 -6.07
N ALA A 154 10.40 -16.20 -5.91
CA ALA A 154 9.44 -16.01 -6.98
C ALA A 154 9.44 -14.57 -7.50
N VAL A 155 9.46 -13.56 -6.61
CA VAL A 155 9.55 -12.15 -7.01
C VAL A 155 10.86 -11.86 -7.73
N ASN A 156 11.99 -12.39 -7.23
CA ASN A 156 13.28 -12.23 -7.90
C ASN A 156 13.27 -12.88 -9.29
N TRP A 157 12.70 -14.08 -9.44
CA TRP A 157 12.54 -14.74 -10.74
C TRP A 157 11.61 -13.95 -11.68
N TRP A 158 10.50 -13.41 -11.18
CA TRP A 158 9.54 -12.63 -11.97
C TRP A 158 10.16 -11.35 -12.51
N LYS A 159 11.02 -10.69 -11.71
CA LYS A 159 11.84 -9.55 -12.15
C LYS A 159 12.81 -9.89 -13.29
N GLU A 160 13.15 -11.16 -13.48
CA GLU A 160 13.98 -11.63 -14.60
C GLU A 160 13.14 -12.23 -15.75
N ASN A 161 11.85 -12.50 -15.52
CA ASN A 161 10.95 -13.18 -16.45
C ASN A 161 9.55 -12.49 -16.47
N PRO A 162 9.47 -11.18 -16.75
CA PRO A 162 8.23 -10.41 -16.57
C PRO A 162 7.08 -10.93 -17.44
N GLU A 163 7.31 -11.32 -18.70
CA GLU A 163 6.24 -11.82 -19.57
C GLU A 163 5.65 -13.13 -19.04
N LYS A 164 6.49 -14.10 -18.68
CA LYS A 164 6.06 -15.40 -18.15
C LYS A 164 5.41 -15.25 -16.78
N GLY A 165 5.98 -14.46 -15.89
CA GLY A 165 5.40 -14.21 -14.58
C GLY A 165 4.05 -13.51 -14.68
N ASN A 166 3.89 -12.52 -15.57
CA ASN A 166 2.61 -11.87 -15.80
C ASN A 166 1.54 -12.85 -16.32
N GLN A 167 1.91 -13.82 -17.17
CA GLN A 167 1.00 -14.88 -17.62
C GLN A 167 0.58 -15.81 -16.48
N ILE A 168 1.50 -16.18 -15.58
CA ILE A 168 1.19 -16.99 -14.39
C ILE A 168 0.20 -16.25 -13.48
N VAL A 169 0.47 -14.96 -13.21
CA VAL A 169 -0.40 -14.12 -12.39
C VAL A 169 -1.77 -13.93 -13.03
N ALA A 170 -1.83 -13.61 -14.32
CA ALA A 170 -3.09 -13.47 -15.07
C ALA A 170 -3.94 -14.74 -14.99
N LYS A 171 -3.32 -15.90 -15.18
CA LYS A 171 -4.02 -17.20 -15.05
C LYS A 171 -4.49 -17.46 -13.61
N GLY A 172 -3.68 -17.12 -12.61
CA GLY A 172 -4.02 -17.35 -11.20
C GLY A 172 -5.14 -16.45 -10.68
N LEU A 173 -5.23 -15.22 -11.19
CA LEU A 173 -6.25 -14.25 -10.82
C LEU A 173 -7.51 -14.31 -11.70
N ASP A 174 -7.47 -15.08 -12.80
CA ASP A 174 -8.48 -15.02 -13.88
C ASP A 174 -8.67 -13.59 -14.41
N TRP A 175 -7.55 -12.87 -14.59
CA TRP A 175 -7.53 -11.50 -15.07
C TRP A 175 -7.02 -11.43 -16.51
N PRO A 176 -7.51 -10.47 -17.33
CA PRO A 176 -6.86 -10.12 -18.58
C PRO A 176 -5.37 -9.79 -18.36
N LEU A 177 -4.49 -10.33 -19.20
CA LEU A 177 -3.05 -10.05 -19.11
C LEU A 177 -2.72 -8.55 -19.19
N ALA A 178 -3.55 -7.77 -19.91
CA ALA A 178 -3.40 -6.33 -19.99
C ALA A 178 -3.57 -5.67 -18.60
N ASP A 179 -4.56 -6.09 -17.82
CA ASP A 179 -4.83 -5.52 -16.49
C ASP A 179 -3.70 -5.85 -15.51
N VAL A 180 -3.13 -7.06 -15.58
CA VAL A 180 -1.93 -7.42 -14.81
C VAL A 180 -0.76 -6.52 -15.18
N LYS A 181 -0.53 -6.27 -16.48
CA LYS A 181 0.56 -5.40 -16.94
C LYS A 181 0.37 -3.95 -16.47
N GLU A 182 -0.85 -3.42 -16.52
CA GLU A 182 -1.14 -2.07 -16.03
C GLU A 182 -0.93 -1.96 -14.52
N ASN A 183 -1.42 -2.94 -13.75
CA ASN A 183 -1.20 -2.98 -12.30
C ASN A 183 0.31 -3.02 -11.97
N GLN A 184 1.07 -3.89 -12.62
CA GLN A 184 2.51 -3.99 -12.41
C GLN A 184 3.29 -2.76 -12.89
N TYR A 185 2.72 -1.92 -13.76
CA TYR A 185 3.34 -0.67 -14.21
C TYR A 185 3.33 0.44 -13.14
N ALA A 186 2.48 0.27 -12.11
CA ALA A 186 2.23 1.25 -11.07
C ALA A 186 2.41 0.70 -9.64
N ALA A 187 2.77 -0.57 -9.50
CA ALA A 187 3.13 -1.22 -8.23
C ALA A 187 4.58 -1.70 -8.25
N ILE A 188 5.26 -1.60 -7.10
CA ILE A 188 6.61 -2.13 -6.91
C ILE A 188 6.51 -3.40 -6.07
N MET A 189 7.01 -4.52 -6.59
CA MET A 189 7.21 -5.76 -5.83
C MET A 189 8.52 -5.64 -5.03
N LEU A 190 8.42 -5.68 -3.70
CA LEU A 190 9.54 -5.38 -2.83
C LEU A 190 10.58 -6.51 -2.79
N THR A 191 11.85 -6.14 -2.71
CA THR A 191 12.96 -7.07 -2.43
C THR A 191 13.02 -7.45 -0.95
N LEU A 192 13.83 -8.47 -0.65
CA LEU A 192 14.21 -8.77 0.74
C LEU A 192 14.94 -7.57 1.38
N ASP A 193 15.87 -6.92 0.68
CA ASP A 193 16.57 -5.73 1.17
C ASP A 193 15.62 -4.58 1.53
N GLN A 194 14.61 -4.34 0.70
CA GLN A 194 13.56 -3.35 0.95
C GLN A 194 12.68 -3.70 2.14
N ASN A 195 12.44 -4.98 2.39
CA ASN A 195 11.78 -5.46 3.60
C ASN A 195 12.64 -5.24 4.84
N LEU A 196 13.94 -5.57 4.79
CA LEU A 196 14.87 -5.32 5.89
C LEU A 196 14.87 -3.82 6.25
N GLY A 197 14.94 -2.95 5.25
CA GLY A 197 14.85 -1.51 5.47
C GLY A 197 13.49 -1.04 6.01
N ALA A 198 12.39 -1.62 5.54
CA ALA A 198 11.04 -1.33 6.05
C ALA A 198 10.91 -1.63 7.54
N PHE A 199 11.48 -2.76 8.00
CA PHE A 199 11.49 -3.20 9.40
C PHE A 199 12.68 -2.64 10.21
N GLY A 200 13.60 -1.90 9.60
CA GLY A 200 14.76 -1.33 10.30
C GLY A 200 15.80 -2.36 10.73
N ILE A 201 15.96 -3.44 9.96
CA ILE A 201 16.88 -4.54 10.23
C ILE A 201 18.21 -4.27 9.50
N GLY A 202 19.30 -4.25 10.26
CA GLY A 202 20.66 -4.08 9.72
C GLY A 202 20.82 -2.80 8.90
N ASP A 203 21.51 -2.90 7.76
CA ASP A 203 21.71 -1.85 6.77
C ASP A 203 20.70 -1.90 5.60
N GLY A 204 19.57 -2.60 5.79
CA GLY A 204 18.54 -2.73 4.77
C GLY A 204 17.97 -1.38 4.32
N LYS A 205 17.63 -1.27 3.03
CA LYS A 205 17.21 0.00 2.43
C LYS A 205 15.73 -0.05 2.01
N PRO A 206 14.81 0.70 2.65
CA PRO A 206 13.41 0.72 2.25
C PRO A 206 13.27 1.17 0.79
N VAL A 207 12.11 0.91 0.17
CA VAL A 207 11.81 1.31 -1.23
C VAL A 207 12.26 2.73 -1.50
N CYS A 208 12.03 3.62 -0.55
CA CYS A 208 12.32 5.04 -0.69
C CYS A 208 13.81 5.39 -0.87
N MET A 209 14.70 4.54 -0.36
CA MET A 209 16.17 4.65 -0.48
C MET A 209 16.75 3.72 -1.55
N SER A 210 15.91 2.88 -2.16
CA SER A 210 16.30 1.81 -3.08
C SER A 210 15.27 1.66 -4.20
N ILE A 211 14.83 2.79 -4.76
CA ILE A 211 13.85 2.82 -5.85
C ILE A 211 14.46 2.14 -7.08
N PRO A 212 13.73 1.25 -7.78
CA PRO A 212 14.19 0.66 -9.04
C PRO A 212 14.63 1.69 -10.08
N ASP A 213 15.66 1.36 -10.85
CA ASP A 213 16.10 2.21 -11.96
C ASP A 213 14.98 2.44 -12.99
N GLY A 214 14.90 3.65 -13.53
CA GLY A 214 13.87 4.04 -14.49
C GLY A 214 12.48 4.28 -13.88
N ALA A 215 12.33 4.22 -12.55
CA ALA A 215 11.10 4.61 -11.88
C ALA A 215 10.76 6.09 -12.16
N PRO A 216 9.46 6.44 -12.37
CA PRO A 216 9.06 7.80 -12.56
C PRO A 216 9.35 8.59 -11.28
N ARG A 217 9.83 9.83 -11.44
CA ARG A 217 10.12 10.69 -10.29
C ARG A 217 8.87 11.46 -9.92
N ALA A 218 8.50 11.40 -8.64
CA ALA A 218 7.58 12.39 -8.08
C ALA A 218 8.19 13.80 -8.13
N THR A 219 7.37 14.83 -7.91
CA THR A 219 7.85 16.22 -7.75
C THR A 219 8.94 16.31 -6.68
N SER A 220 9.87 17.24 -6.84
CA SER A 220 10.98 17.44 -5.91
C SER A 220 10.51 17.92 -4.54
N GLY A 221 11.26 17.54 -3.49
CA GLY A 221 10.99 17.89 -2.09
C GLY A 221 10.26 16.79 -1.30
N PRO A 222 10.32 16.81 0.05
CA PRO A 222 9.72 15.80 0.92
C PRO A 222 8.19 15.80 0.83
N SER A 223 7.55 14.64 1.06
CA SER A 223 6.09 14.49 0.97
C SER A 223 5.36 15.23 2.09
N GLY A 224 6.05 15.51 3.20
CA GLY A 224 5.51 16.23 4.34
C GLY A 224 4.64 15.35 5.23
N TRP A 225 4.53 14.05 4.93
CA TRP A 225 3.87 13.09 5.80
C TRP A 225 4.54 13.08 7.17
N GLY A 226 5.86 12.99 7.18
CA GLY A 226 6.68 12.92 8.37
C GLY A 226 6.51 14.13 9.27
N LYS A 227 6.54 15.32 8.64
CA LYS A 227 6.31 16.60 9.29
C LYS A 227 4.93 16.68 9.95
N THR A 228 3.90 16.17 9.28
CA THR A 228 2.51 16.45 9.65
C THR A 228 1.87 15.35 10.50
N LEU A 229 2.15 14.09 10.20
CA LEU A 229 1.49 12.92 10.80
C LEU A 229 2.44 12.01 11.58
N PHE A 230 3.75 12.23 11.53
CA PHE A 230 4.74 11.42 12.27
C PHE A 230 5.62 12.27 13.19
N GLY A 231 5.02 13.26 13.86
CA GLY A 231 5.68 14.03 14.92
C GLY A 231 6.93 14.81 14.46
N GLY A 232 6.99 15.22 13.20
CA GLY A 232 8.14 15.98 12.68
C GLY A 232 9.29 15.12 12.15
N THR A 233 9.18 13.78 12.22
CA THR A 233 10.26 12.90 11.75
C THR A 233 10.45 13.02 10.23
N PRO A 234 11.68 12.92 9.69
CA PRO A 234 11.91 12.96 8.26
C PRO A 234 11.17 11.85 7.52
N ASP A 235 10.67 12.14 6.32
CA ASP A 235 10.19 11.11 5.40
C ASP A 235 11.36 10.28 4.85
N CYS A 236 11.03 9.10 4.32
CA CYS A 236 11.99 8.13 3.84
C CYS A 236 13.03 7.73 4.90
N ILE A 237 12.58 6.94 5.87
CA ILE A 237 13.41 6.39 6.94
C ILE A 237 13.33 4.86 6.96
N THR A 238 14.34 4.21 7.53
CA THR A 238 14.27 2.79 7.89
C THR A 238 13.31 2.59 9.06
N GLY A 239 12.76 1.38 9.20
CA GLY A 239 11.87 1.04 10.31
C GLY A 239 10.50 1.74 10.26
N TYR A 240 10.11 2.30 9.12
CA TYR A 240 8.88 3.08 8.99
C TYR A 240 7.61 2.27 9.28
N VAL A 241 7.64 0.93 9.17
CA VAL A 241 6.44 0.10 9.32
C VAL A 241 5.82 0.21 10.72
N TYR A 242 6.63 0.36 11.77
CA TYR A 242 6.14 0.50 13.14
C TYR A 242 5.39 1.82 13.38
N PRO A 243 5.95 3.01 13.09
CA PRO A 243 5.20 4.26 13.23
C PRO A 243 4.02 4.33 12.26
N THR A 244 4.10 3.75 11.06
CA THR A 244 2.96 3.68 10.13
C THR A 244 1.82 2.81 10.67
N TYR A 245 2.15 1.66 11.28
CA TYR A 245 1.18 0.81 11.97
C TYR A 245 0.46 1.58 13.09
N ASN A 246 1.22 2.30 13.91
CA ASN A 246 0.66 3.12 14.99
C ASN A 246 -0.24 4.24 14.47
N LEU A 247 0.18 4.93 13.41
CA LEU A 247 -0.65 5.95 12.77
C LEU A 247 -1.99 5.36 12.28
N PHE A 248 -1.98 4.16 11.69
CA PHE A 248 -3.22 3.50 11.24
C PHE A 248 -4.15 3.17 12.41
N ASN A 249 -3.62 2.67 13.53
CA ASN A 249 -4.43 2.50 14.75
C ASN A 249 -5.07 3.82 15.18
N ASP A 250 -4.27 4.88 15.28
CA ASP A 250 -4.74 6.18 15.77
C ASP A 250 -5.85 6.75 14.88
N VAL A 251 -5.63 6.72 13.56
CA VAL A 251 -6.59 7.23 12.57
C VAL A 251 -7.90 6.45 12.61
N TYR A 252 -7.87 5.12 12.68
CA TYR A 252 -9.10 4.33 12.74
C TYR A 252 -9.83 4.45 14.08
N MET A 253 -9.12 4.59 15.20
CA MET A 253 -9.75 4.90 16.49
C MET A 253 -10.45 6.26 16.45
N GLU A 254 -9.77 7.29 15.92
CA GLU A 254 -10.35 8.64 15.79
C GLU A 254 -11.55 8.66 14.83
N ALA A 255 -11.53 7.85 13.78
CA ALA A 255 -12.61 7.72 12.82
C ALA A 255 -13.78 6.83 13.30
N GLY A 256 -13.67 6.20 14.48
CA GLY A 256 -14.67 5.26 14.98
C GLY A 256 -14.79 3.99 14.13
N VAL A 257 -13.71 3.61 13.45
CA VAL A 257 -13.62 2.39 12.64
C VAL A 257 -13.15 1.20 13.46
N ALA A 258 -12.38 1.45 14.52
CA ALA A 258 -11.90 0.45 15.45
C ALA A 258 -12.31 0.81 16.89
N ASP A 259 -12.60 -0.20 17.70
CA ASP A 259 -12.90 -0.05 19.13
C ASP A 259 -11.66 -0.25 20.02
N ALA A 260 -10.57 -0.76 19.43
CA ALA A 260 -9.32 -1.02 20.12
C ALA A 260 -8.11 -0.74 19.22
N LYS A 261 -6.94 -0.58 19.85
CA LYS A 261 -5.64 -0.53 19.17
C LYS A 261 -4.91 -1.86 19.34
N ALA A 262 -4.10 -2.21 18.36
CA ALA A 262 -3.13 -3.30 18.49
C ALA A 262 -1.71 -2.73 18.59
N ASP A 263 -0.90 -3.18 19.53
CA ASP A 263 0.52 -2.75 19.60
C ASP A 263 1.27 -3.21 18.34
N ALA A 264 1.99 -2.30 17.68
CA ALA A 264 2.79 -2.61 16.50
C ALA A 264 3.85 -3.70 16.76
N LYS A 265 4.48 -3.74 17.94
CA LYS A 265 5.43 -4.79 18.35
C LYS A 265 4.76 -6.15 18.48
N GLU A 266 3.46 -6.14 18.76
CA GLU A 266 2.68 -7.37 18.74
C GLU A 266 2.12 -7.67 17.34
N GLY A 267 1.87 -6.69 16.48
CA GLY A 267 1.36 -6.92 15.13
C GLY A 267 2.41 -7.29 14.09
N LEU A 268 3.65 -6.91 14.31
CA LEU A 268 4.77 -7.10 13.39
C LEU A 268 5.72 -8.17 13.94
N ASP A 269 6.18 -9.09 13.08
CA ASP A 269 7.16 -10.11 13.44
C ASP A 269 8.31 -10.15 12.42
N PRO A 270 9.47 -9.53 12.74
CA PRO A 270 10.63 -9.51 11.86
C PRO A 270 11.47 -10.80 11.90
N THR A 271 11.09 -11.81 12.68
CA THR A 271 11.93 -12.99 12.94
C THR A 271 12.26 -13.74 11.66
N LEU A 272 11.28 -13.91 10.77
CA LEU A 272 11.52 -14.60 9.50
C LEU A 272 12.48 -13.82 8.60
N LEU A 273 12.37 -12.49 8.55
CA LEU A 273 13.30 -11.65 7.78
C LEU A 273 14.73 -11.74 8.31
N ASN A 274 14.91 -11.71 9.64
CA ASN A 274 16.22 -11.91 10.27
C ASN A 274 16.80 -13.29 9.93
N ASN A 275 15.98 -14.35 9.96
CA ASN A 275 16.42 -15.69 9.62
C ASN A 275 16.85 -15.80 8.14
N LEU A 276 16.13 -15.14 7.23
CA LEU A 276 16.51 -15.13 5.81
C LEU A 276 17.79 -14.32 5.56
N LEU A 277 17.99 -13.22 6.29
CA LEU A 277 19.23 -12.45 6.26
C LEU A 277 20.42 -13.29 6.76
N ALA A 278 20.28 -13.98 7.88
CA ALA A 278 21.33 -14.82 8.45
C ALA A 278 21.74 -15.97 7.51
N ASP A 279 20.81 -16.48 6.72
CA ASP A 279 21.05 -17.54 5.72
C ASP A 279 21.65 -17.02 4.39
N GLY A 280 21.89 -15.71 4.24
CA GLY A 280 22.47 -15.11 3.03
C GLY A 280 21.50 -15.01 1.84
N TYR A 281 20.19 -15.01 2.09
CA TYR A 281 19.20 -14.88 1.01
C TYR A 281 19.10 -13.45 0.45
N ARG A 282 19.62 -12.44 1.17
CA ARG A 282 19.65 -11.05 0.70
C ARG A 282 20.47 -10.93 -0.59
N GLU A 283 21.64 -11.55 -0.63
CA GLU A 283 22.54 -11.53 -1.78
C GLU A 283 21.99 -12.39 -2.92
N LYS A 284 21.39 -13.54 -2.56
CA LYS A 284 20.81 -14.49 -3.53
C LYS A 284 19.61 -13.91 -4.29
N TYR A 285 18.73 -13.17 -3.62
CA TYR A 285 17.49 -12.61 -4.19
C TYR A 285 17.56 -11.08 -4.28
N SER A 286 18.54 -10.58 -5.04
CA SER A 286 18.95 -9.18 -5.06
C SER A 286 18.40 -8.35 -6.23
N SER A 287 17.59 -8.92 -7.14
CA SER A 287 17.07 -8.17 -8.28
C SER A 287 16.14 -7.03 -7.83
N ASN A 288 16.55 -5.80 -8.09
CA ASN A 288 15.76 -4.59 -7.84
C ASN A 288 15.05 -4.06 -9.10
N LYS A 289 14.89 -4.89 -10.14
CA LYS A 289 14.18 -4.47 -11.35
C LYS A 289 12.69 -4.26 -11.08
N TRP A 290 12.06 -3.45 -11.91
CA TRP A 290 10.61 -3.20 -11.85
C TRP A 290 9.87 -3.96 -12.95
N ILE A 291 9.20 -5.06 -12.57
CA ILE A 291 8.44 -5.97 -13.45
C ILE A 291 7.66 -5.25 -14.55
N GLY A 292 6.79 -4.28 -14.21
CA GLY A 292 5.94 -3.62 -15.20
C GLY A 292 6.68 -2.75 -16.22
N ARG A 293 7.94 -2.39 -15.96
CA ARG A 293 8.74 -1.46 -16.77
C ARG A 293 9.92 -2.10 -17.50
N ILE A 294 10.07 -3.42 -17.40
CA ILE A 294 11.11 -4.14 -18.16
C ILE A 294 10.64 -4.32 -19.61
N GLY A 295 11.54 -4.12 -20.57
CA GLY A 295 11.30 -4.41 -21.99
C GLY A 295 10.35 -3.44 -22.71
N LYS A 296 10.05 -2.29 -22.12
CA LYS A 296 9.29 -1.19 -22.72
C LYS A 296 10.21 -0.05 -23.14
#